data_AF-A0AAV2SGQ9-F1
#
_entry.id   AF-A0AAV2SGQ9-F1
#
_cell.length_a   1.000
_cell.length_b   1.000
_cell.length_c   1.000
_cell.angle_alpha   90.00
_cell.angle_beta   90.00
_cell.angle_gamma   90.00
#
_symmetry.space_group_name_H-M   'P 1'
#
loop_
_entity.id
_entity.type
_entity.pdbx_description
1 polymer ?
#
loop_
_entity_poly.entity_id
_entity_poly.type
_entity_poly.pdbx_seq_one_letter_code
_entity_poly.pdbx_strand_id
1 'polypeptide(L)'
;IYGVERIGYHCPLPANVLGSPEGSAWIAHYGILRIFKKPSSMEKASKNIKKYFTVLEMAELAEDFWASLNFSRMSKDFWKKSNFVRGKGSTCVEKAWNFCDHEDYRIYTCAKPRFFWLMKMHTLMGEIHYMKSYHDKPGVFRRAANPGFKIALNCMGLSIMSQTHLHRIGLIDKQDDGDEKDLNSLLLTALLTVVKIPYYYMMDKWLWDILSGDVSEEHWNCHWWQYRTSIQGVKPPVTRTEEDYDPGSIQEMVMTHMEPKI
;
A
#
# COMPACT_ATOMS: atom_id res chain seq x y z
N ILE A 1 18.50 16.68 -11.44
CA ILE A 1 17.21 16.37 -12.12
C ILE A 1 16.32 17.61 -12.16
N TYR A 2 16.02 18.27 -11.04
CA TYR A 2 15.12 19.43 -11.03
C TYR A 2 15.81 20.81 -10.89
N GLY A 3 17.03 20.85 -10.35
CA GLY A 3 17.80 22.09 -10.16
C GLY A 3 17.36 22.88 -8.91
N VAL A 4 18.26 23.74 -8.42
CA VAL A 4 18.05 24.55 -7.21
C VAL A 4 16.94 25.59 -7.37
N GLU A 5 16.70 26.03 -8.61
CA GLU A 5 15.61 26.93 -9.00
C GLU A 5 14.22 26.37 -8.67
N ARG A 6 14.07 25.03 -8.69
CA ARG A 6 12.77 24.35 -8.50
C ARG A 6 12.67 23.63 -7.16
N ILE A 7 13.80 23.20 -6.59
CA ILE A 7 13.88 22.53 -5.29
C ILE A 7 14.94 23.25 -4.45
N GLY A 8 14.49 24.10 -3.53
CA GLY A 8 15.36 24.80 -2.58
C GLY A 8 15.78 23.88 -1.44
N TYR A 9 17.01 24.06 -0.94
CA TYR A 9 17.57 23.23 0.14
C TYR A 9 16.92 23.43 1.52
N HIS A 10 16.27 24.59 1.73
CA HIS A 10 15.65 24.97 3.00
C HIS A 10 14.14 25.22 2.86
N CYS A 11 13.54 24.74 1.76
CA CYS A 11 12.14 24.95 1.46
C CYS A 11 11.40 23.60 1.42
N PRO A 12 10.09 23.60 1.72
CA PRO A 12 9.24 22.43 1.50
C PRO A 12 9.33 21.93 0.06
N LEU A 13 9.25 20.60 -0.10
CA LEU A 13 9.32 19.93 -1.40
C LEU A 13 8.02 20.14 -2.20
N PRO A 14 8.07 20.43 -3.50
CA PRO A 14 6.86 20.48 -4.33
C PRO A 14 6.16 19.11 -4.40
N ALA A 15 4.85 19.06 -4.18
CA ALA A 15 4.11 17.79 -4.14
C ALA A 15 4.23 16.95 -5.43
N ASN A 16 4.34 17.61 -6.58
CA ASN A 16 4.35 16.98 -7.91
C ASN A 16 5.69 16.32 -8.30
N VAL A 17 6.74 16.43 -7.48
CA VAL A 17 8.06 15.80 -7.75
C VAL A 17 8.36 14.61 -6.85
N LEU A 18 7.35 14.11 -6.15
CA LEU A 18 7.51 13.08 -5.12
C LEU A 18 7.09 11.68 -5.59
N GLY A 19 6.67 11.52 -6.85
CA GLY A 19 6.52 10.18 -7.46
C GLY A 19 5.15 9.53 -7.28
N SER A 20 4.22 10.24 -6.65
CA SER A 20 2.78 9.91 -6.57
C SER A 20 1.97 11.18 -6.83
N PRO A 21 0.73 11.07 -7.37
CA PRO A 21 -0.11 12.24 -7.64
C PRO A 21 -0.30 13.14 -6.41
N GLU A 22 -0.48 12.54 -5.24
CA GLU A 22 -0.69 13.23 -3.97
C GLU A 22 0.63 13.58 -3.28
N GLY A 23 1.78 13.10 -3.77
CA GLY A 23 3.10 13.28 -3.17
C GLY A 23 3.31 12.56 -1.83
N SER A 24 2.54 11.50 -1.57
CA SER A 24 2.60 10.69 -0.34
C SER A 24 3.60 9.53 -0.41
N ALA A 25 3.86 9.00 -1.61
CA ALA A 25 4.72 7.83 -1.83
C ALA A 25 5.93 8.18 -2.70
N TRP A 26 7.14 7.99 -2.17
CA TRP A 26 8.40 8.41 -2.81
C TRP A 26 9.15 7.28 -3.52
N ILE A 27 8.56 6.08 -3.52
CA ILE A 27 9.15 4.85 -4.02
C ILE A 27 9.59 4.93 -5.49
N ALA A 28 8.88 5.70 -6.31
CA ALA A 28 9.22 5.91 -7.72
C ALA A 28 10.60 6.58 -7.91
N HIS A 29 11.10 7.31 -6.90
CA HIS A 29 12.40 7.95 -6.91
C HIS A 29 13.53 7.08 -6.38
N TYR A 30 13.28 5.83 -5.99
CA TYR A 30 14.31 4.95 -5.47
C TYR A 30 15.54 4.86 -6.39
N GLY A 31 15.36 4.82 -7.71
CA GLY A 31 16.46 4.75 -8.68
C GLY A 31 17.44 5.93 -8.63
N ILE A 32 16.98 7.10 -8.20
CA ILE A 32 17.80 8.32 -8.05
C ILE A 32 18.24 8.58 -6.60
N LEU A 33 17.54 7.98 -5.63
CA LEU A 33 17.84 8.09 -4.21
C LEU A 33 18.80 7.01 -3.70
N ARG A 34 18.95 5.91 -4.45
CA ARG A 34 19.83 4.79 -4.08
C ARG A 34 21.24 5.28 -3.74
N ILE A 35 21.77 4.78 -2.63
CA ILE A 35 23.08 5.17 -2.11
C ILE A 35 24.17 4.50 -2.95
N PHE A 36 23.98 3.22 -3.26
CA PHE A 36 24.94 2.42 -4.02
C PHE A 36 24.39 2.07 -5.41
N LYS A 37 25.29 1.99 -6.40
CA LYS A 37 24.94 1.68 -7.80
C LYS A 37 24.38 0.26 -7.98
N LYS A 38 24.70 -0.67 -7.07
CA LYS A 38 24.23 -2.06 -7.13
C LYS A 38 22.73 -2.13 -6.81
N PRO A 39 21.92 -2.82 -7.63
CA PRO A 39 20.49 -2.95 -7.36
C PRO A 39 20.23 -3.81 -6.11
N SER A 40 19.19 -3.44 -5.37
CA SER A 40 18.65 -4.21 -4.24
C SER A 40 18.05 -5.54 -4.69
N SER A 41 17.86 -6.48 -3.75
CA SER A 41 17.14 -7.75 -4.03
C SER A 41 15.73 -7.50 -4.57
N MET A 42 15.03 -6.51 -4.03
CA MET A 42 13.65 -6.22 -4.42
C MET A 42 13.57 -5.66 -5.85
N GLU A 43 14.53 -4.85 -6.28
CA GLU A 43 14.61 -4.41 -7.69
C GLU A 43 14.87 -5.57 -8.65
N LYS A 44 15.79 -6.47 -8.29
CA LYS A 44 16.06 -7.69 -9.07
C LYS A 44 14.78 -8.53 -9.19
N ALA A 45 14.15 -8.82 -8.06
CA ALA A 45 12.88 -9.55 -8.00
C ALA A 45 11.78 -8.88 -8.82
N SER A 46 11.66 -7.55 -8.75
CA SER A 46 10.67 -6.77 -9.49
C SER A 46 10.86 -6.83 -11.01
N LYS A 47 12.10 -6.91 -11.49
CA LYS A 47 12.39 -7.10 -12.92
C LYS A 47 12.08 -8.52 -13.39
N ASN A 48 12.33 -9.49 -12.51
CA ASN A 48 12.23 -10.91 -12.81
C ASN A 48 10.80 -11.44 -12.77
N ILE A 49 9.91 -10.85 -11.97
CA ILE A 49 8.60 -11.46 -11.68
C ILE A 49 7.79 -11.85 -12.92
N LYS A 50 7.73 -10.98 -13.94
CA LYS A 50 6.99 -11.24 -15.18
C LYS A 50 7.57 -12.34 -16.07
N LYS A 51 8.84 -12.72 -15.84
CA LYS A 51 9.54 -13.78 -16.56
C LYS A 51 9.23 -15.14 -15.95
N TYR A 52 9.01 -15.19 -14.64
CA TYR A 52 8.91 -16.43 -13.88
C TYR A 52 7.49 -16.77 -13.43
N PHE A 53 6.59 -15.78 -13.33
CA PHE A 53 5.26 -15.99 -12.77
C PHE A 53 4.15 -15.29 -13.57
N THR A 54 3.09 -16.05 -13.80
CA THR A 54 1.75 -15.58 -14.12
C THR A 54 1.05 -15.08 -12.84
N VAL A 55 -0.09 -14.40 -13.01
CA VAL A 55 -0.88 -13.89 -11.88
C VAL A 55 -1.41 -15.03 -11.01
N LEU A 56 -1.80 -16.17 -11.59
CA LEU A 56 -2.27 -17.31 -10.82
C LEU A 56 -1.13 -17.96 -10.04
N GLU A 57 0.04 -18.16 -10.64
CA GLU A 57 1.20 -18.70 -9.92
C GLU A 57 1.63 -17.76 -8.78
N MET A 58 1.50 -16.44 -8.93
CA MET A 58 1.71 -15.50 -7.83
C MET A 58 0.71 -15.67 -6.69
N ALA A 59 -0.54 -16.03 -6.99
CA ALA A 59 -1.55 -16.33 -5.99
C ALA A 59 -1.28 -17.68 -5.31
N GLU A 60 -0.87 -18.70 -6.07
CA GLU A 60 -0.48 -20.02 -5.54
C GLU A 60 0.74 -19.91 -4.60
N LEU A 61 1.74 -19.10 -4.97
CA LEU A 61 2.87 -18.78 -4.08
C LEU A 61 2.40 -18.13 -2.77
N ALA A 62 1.40 -17.26 -2.83
CA ALA A 62 0.84 -16.65 -1.64
C ALA A 62 0.12 -17.69 -0.77
N GLU A 63 -0.60 -18.65 -1.36
CA GLU A 63 -1.22 -19.76 -0.61
C GLU A 63 -0.15 -20.65 0.03
N ASP A 64 0.92 -21.00 -0.69
CA ASP A 64 2.02 -21.81 -0.20
C ASP A 64 2.74 -21.14 0.99
N PHE A 65 2.89 -19.82 0.96
CA PHE A 65 3.42 -19.06 2.07
C PHE A 65 2.57 -19.24 3.34
N TRP A 66 1.25 -19.07 3.24
CA TRP A 66 0.35 -19.25 4.39
C TRP A 66 0.29 -20.71 4.85
N ALA A 67 0.29 -21.66 3.92
CA ALA A 67 0.38 -23.08 4.23
C ALA A 67 1.67 -23.44 4.98
N SER A 68 2.79 -22.78 4.65
CA SER A 68 4.07 -22.96 5.36
C SER A 68 4.03 -22.47 6.82
N LEU A 69 3.11 -21.58 7.14
CA LEU A 69 2.80 -21.11 8.51
C LEU A 69 1.71 -21.95 9.18
N ASN A 70 1.39 -23.12 8.63
CA ASN A 70 0.39 -24.06 9.12
C ASN A 70 -1.07 -23.58 9.01
N PHE A 71 -1.36 -22.64 8.09
CA PHE A 71 -2.74 -22.29 7.75
C PHE A 71 -3.35 -23.28 6.74
N SER A 72 -4.67 -23.44 6.78
CA SER A 72 -5.41 -24.26 5.81
C SER A 72 -5.27 -23.70 4.40
N ARG A 73 -5.06 -24.54 3.37
CA ARG A 73 -5.19 -24.09 1.97
C ARG A 73 -6.60 -23.56 1.66
N MET A 74 -6.71 -22.79 0.58
CA MET A 74 -7.98 -22.27 0.10
C MET A 74 -8.83 -23.38 -0.54
N SER A 75 -10.14 -23.19 -0.52
CA SER A 75 -11.08 -24.17 -1.07
C SER A 75 -11.06 -24.15 -2.61
N LYS A 76 -11.54 -25.22 -3.24
CA LYS A 76 -11.74 -25.25 -4.70
C LYS A 76 -12.68 -24.12 -5.16
N ASP A 77 -13.68 -23.81 -4.34
CA ASP A 77 -14.63 -22.74 -4.58
C ASP A 77 -13.98 -21.36 -4.54
N PHE A 78 -13.04 -21.12 -3.61
CA PHE A 78 -12.26 -19.89 -3.59
C PHE A 78 -11.55 -19.67 -4.93
N TRP A 79 -10.85 -20.69 -5.45
CA TRP A 79 -10.12 -20.59 -6.72
C TRP A 79 -11.05 -20.42 -7.92
N LYS A 80 -12.19 -21.12 -7.93
CA LYS A 80 -13.17 -21.07 -9.02
C LYS A 80 -13.95 -19.75 -9.07
N LYS A 81 -14.28 -19.17 -7.91
CA LYS A 81 -15.16 -18.00 -7.79
C LYS A 81 -14.41 -16.68 -7.62
N SER A 82 -13.12 -16.70 -7.24
CA SER A 82 -12.28 -15.51 -7.14
C SER A 82 -11.89 -14.99 -8.52
N ASN A 83 -11.63 -13.68 -8.60
CA ASN A 83 -11.14 -13.05 -9.81
C ASN A 83 -9.75 -12.45 -9.58
N PHE A 84 -8.73 -13.08 -10.16
CA PHE A 84 -7.34 -12.67 -10.01
C PHE A 84 -6.88 -11.71 -11.10
N VAL A 85 -7.58 -11.64 -12.23
CA VAL A 85 -7.22 -10.78 -13.37
C VAL A 85 -8.38 -9.90 -13.76
N ARG A 86 -8.10 -8.74 -14.37
CA ARG A 86 -9.18 -7.78 -14.66
C ARG A 86 -10.27 -8.40 -15.55
N GLY A 87 -11.51 -8.40 -15.07
CA GLY A 87 -12.69 -8.70 -15.90
C GLY A 87 -13.09 -7.51 -16.78
N LYS A 88 -13.73 -7.77 -17.94
CA LYS A 88 -14.26 -6.70 -18.81
C LYS A 88 -15.28 -5.85 -18.06
N GLY A 89 -15.21 -4.52 -18.21
CA GLY A 89 -16.22 -3.58 -17.70
C GLY A 89 -16.17 -3.24 -16.21
N SER A 90 -15.17 -3.72 -15.46
CA SER A 90 -15.11 -3.55 -14.00
C SER A 90 -14.13 -2.45 -13.56
N THR A 91 -14.44 -1.76 -12.47
CA THR A 91 -13.50 -0.91 -11.74
C THR A 91 -12.52 -1.81 -10.97
N CYS A 92 -11.25 -1.41 -10.88
CA CYS A 92 -10.24 -2.18 -10.15
C CYS A 92 -10.13 -1.65 -8.73
N VAL A 93 -11.00 -2.13 -7.85
CA VAL A 93 -10.86 -1.96 -6.41
C VAL A 93 -10.60 -3.35 -5.84
N GLU A 94 -9.34 -3.62 -5.52
CA GLU A 94 -8.96 -4.93 -5.02
C GLU A 94 -9.45 -5.16 -3.59
N LYS A 95 -10.01 -6.34 -3.32
CA LYS A 95 -10.67 -6.63 -2.04
C LYS A 95 -10.76 -8.12 -1.76
N ALA A 96 -10.60 -8.47 -0.48
CA ALA A 96 -10.98 -9.76 0.07
C ALA A 96 -12.44 -9.70 0.58
N TRP A 97 -13.23 -10.70 0.21
CA TRP A 97 -14.66 -10.77 0.50
C TRP A 97 -14.98 -11.98 1.37
N ASN A 98 -15.89 -11.77 2.33
CA ASN A 98 -16.55 -12.79 3.13
C ASN A 98 -18.06 -12.67 2.86
N PHE A 99 -18.67 -13.72 2.32
CA PHE A 99 -20.09 -13.74 1.98
C PHE A 99 -20.99 -14.12 3.16
N CYS A 100 -20.42 -14.23 4.37
CA CYS A 100 -21.12 -14.42 5.63
C CYS A 100 -21.88 -15.75 5.76
N ASP A 101 -21.60 -16.71 4.89
CA ASP A 101 -22.17 -18.07 4.86
C ASP A 101 -21.21 -19.14 5.43
N HIS A 102 -20.14 -18.70 6.11
CA HIS A 102 -19.09 -19.52 6.73
C HIS A 102 -18.15 -20.28 5.78
N GLU A 103 -18.44 -20.32 4.48
CA GLU A 103 -17.67 -21.13 3.53
C GLU A 103 -17.13 -20.33 2.34
N ASP A 104 -17.86 -19.30 1.90
CA ASP A 104 -17.57 -18.57 0.68
C ASP A 104 -16.75 -17.30 0.96
N TYR A 105 -15.46 -17.45 0.67
CA TYR A 105 -14.47 -16.39 0.70
C TYR A 105 -13.90 -16.20 -0.69
N ARG A 106 -13.69 -14.95 -1.11
CA ARG A 106 -13.20 -14.65 -2.45
C ARG A 106 -12.25 -13.48 -2.45
N ILE A 107 -11.34 -13.48 -3.42
CA ILE A 107 -10.53 -12.31 -3.74
C ILE A 107 -10.98 -11.76 -5.09
N TYR A 108 -11.03 -10.44 -5.18
CA TYR A 108 -11.18 -9.72 -6.43
C TYR A 108 -10.00 -8.78 -6.63
N THR A 109 -9.34 -8.85 -7.80
CA THR A 109 -8.21 -7.99 -8.17
C THR A 109 -8.21 -7.70 -9.68
N CYS A 110 -7.36 -6.76 -10.10
CA CYS A 110 -7.00 -6.58 -11.51
C CYS A 110 -5.50 -6.85 -11.73
N ALA A 111 -5.00 -7.93 -11.10
CA ALA A 111 -3.58 -8.09 -10.96
C ALA A 111 -2.84 -8.23 -12.29
N LYS A 112 -1.60 -7.77 -12.26
CA LYS A 112 -0.62 -7.88 -13.35
C LYS A 112 0.62 -8.57 -12.78
N PRO A 113 1.44 -9.24 -13.59
CA PRO A 113 2.68 -9.87 -13.13
C PRO A 113 3.73 -8.80 -12.78
N ARG A 114 3.58 -8.22 -11.59
CA ARG A 114 4.41 -7.16 -10.99
C ARG A 114 4.57 -7.43 -9.51
N PHE A 115 5.71 -7.04 -8.94
CA PHE A 115 6.04 -7.30 -7.54
C PHE A 115 5.00 -6.76 -6.55
N PHE A 116 4.47 -5.57 -6.83
CA PHE A 116 3.35 -4.99 -6.08
C PHE A 116 2.17 -5.97 -5.93
N TRP A 117 1.79 -6.64 -7.01
CA TRP A 117 0.66 -7.58 -6.98
C TRP A 117 0.99 -8.88 -6.26
N LEU A 118 2.26 -9.34 -6.27
CA LEU A 118 2.68 -10.48 -5.46
C LEU A 118 2.50 -10.19 -3.98
N MET A 119 2.98 -9.02 -3.54
CA MET A 119 2.82 -8.55 -2.16
C MET A 119 1.33 -8.43 -1.81
N LYS A 120 0.54 -7.83 -2.71
CA LYS A 120 -0.90 -7.64 -2.48
C LYS A 120 -1.66 -8.97 -2.39
N MET A 121 -1.31 -9.99 -3.17
CA MET A 121 -1.93 -11.33 -3.05
C MET A 121 -1.69 -11.93 -1.66
N HIS A 122 -0.49 -11.78 -1.09
CA HIS A 122 -0.22 -12.26 0.26
C HIS A 122 -1.06 -11.53 1.31
N THR A 123 -1.16 -10.20 1.23
CA THR A 123 -2.02 -9.42 2.11
C THR A 123 -3.49 -9.87 1.99
N LEU A 124 -4.02 -9.96 0.77
CA LEU A 124 -5.42 -10.31 0.54
C LEU A 124 -5.74 -11.74 1.01
N MET A 125 -4.84 -12.70 0.82
CA MET A 125 -5.00 -14.05 1.39
C MET A 125 -4.89 -14.05 2.91
N GLY A 126 -4.04 -13.20 3.48
CA GLY A 126 -3.98 -12.96 4.93
C GLY A 126 -5.30 -12.43 5.47
N GLU A 127 -5.94 -11.49 4.78
CA GLU A 127 -7.28 -11.01 5.13
C GLU A 127 -8.32 -12.14 5.09
N ILE A 128 -8.24 -13.05 4.11
CA ILE A 128 -9.12 -14.24 4.05
C ILE A 128 -8.88 -15.15 5.25
N HIS A 129 -7.62 -15.48 5.59
CA HIS A 129 -7.31 -16.26 6.78
C HIS A 129 -7.80 -15.60 8.06
N TYR A 130 -7.65 -14.28 8.15
CA TYR A 130 -8.15 -13.53 9.28
C TYR A 130 -9.68 -13.62 9.36
N MET A 131 -10.40 -13.46 8.24
CA MET A 131 -11.86 -13.65 8.18
C MET A 131 -12.32 -15.06 8.55
N LYS A 132 -11.55 -16.09 8.16
CA LYS A 132 -11.80 -17.47 8.58
C LYS A 132 -11.60 -17.65 10.09
N SER A 133 -10.58 -17.03 10.68
CA SER A 133 -10.25 -17.21 12.10
C SER A 133 -11.37 -16.77 13.07
N TYR A 134 -12.23 -15.85 12.65
CA TYR A 134 -13.35 -15.36 13.44
C TYR A 134 -14.73 -15.77 12.90
N HIS A 135 -14.82 -16.77 12.00
CA HIS A 135 -16.10 -17.16 11.41
C HIS A 135 -17.13 -17.62 12.44
N ASP A 136 -16.70 -18.26 13.54
CA ASP A 136 -17.57 -18.74 14.61
C ASP A 136 -18.01 -17.66 15.60
N LYS A 137 -17.47 -16.45 15.49
CA LYS A 137 -17.89 -15.34 16.36
C LYS A 137 -19.29 -14.85 15.94
N PRO A 138 -20.08 -14.29 16.87
CA PRO A 138 -21.32 -13.59 16.52
C PRO A 138 -21.07 -12.52 15.45
N GLY A 139 -22.04 -12.27 14.58
CA GLY A 139 -21.87 -11.39 13.41
C GLY A 139 -21.24 -10.02 13.72
N VAL A 140 -21.63 -9.39 14.83
CA VAL A 140 -21.10 -8.09 15.30
C VAL A 140 -19.60 -8.10 15.64
N PHE A 141 -19.05 -9.29 15.93
CA PHE A 141 -17.64 -9.50 16.26
C PHE A 141 -16.84 -10.08 15.09
N ARG A 142 -17.44 -10.29 13.92
CA ARG A 142 -16.74 -10.76 12.69
C ARG A 142 -16.02 -9.61 11.98
N ARG A 143 -15.21 -8.87 12.73
CA ARG A 143 -14.43 -7.72 12.26
C ARG A 143 -13.06 -7.72 12.93
N ALA A 144 -12.13 -6.96 12.37
CA ALA A 144 -10.83 -6.74 12.99
C ALA A 144 -10.99 -6.08 14.37
N ALA A 145 -10.08 -6.40 15.30
CA ALA A 145 -10.08 -5.83 16.65
C ALA A 145 -10.09 -4.29 16.64
N ASN A 146 -9.34 -3.71 15.70
CA ASN A 146 -9.44 -2.31 15.30
C ASN A 146 -9.03 -2.18 13.81
N PRO A 147 -9.26 -1.03 13.15
CA PRO A 147 -8.87 -0.85 11.74
C PRO A 147 -7.37 -1.10 11.47
N GLY A 148 -6.50 -0.82 12.43
CA GLY A 148 -5.05 -1.00 12.33
C GLY A 148 -4.60 -2.47 12.24
N PHE A 149 -5.37 -3.44 12.73
CA PHE A 149 -5.03 -4.87 12.61
C PHE A 149 -4.99 -5.34 11.15
N LYS A 150 -5.82 -4.76 10.28
CA LYS A 150 -5.75 -5.03 8.83
C LYS A 150 -4.43 -4.52 8.24
N ILE A 151 -3.94 -3.38 8.73
CA ILE A 151 -2.65 -2.81 8.32
C ILE A 151 -1.50 -3.68 8.83
N ALA A 152 -1.61 -4.26 10.04
CA ALA A 152 -0.59 -5.16 10.59
C ALA A 152 -0.37 -6.43 9.74
N LEU A 153 -1.38 -6.91 8.99
CA LEU A 153 -1.20 -8.01 8.03
C LEU A 153 -0.20 -7.63 6.91
N ASN A 154 -0.03 -6.34 6.61
CA ASN A 154 1.00 -5.90 5.66
C ASN A 154 2.42 -6.11 6.18
N CYS A 155 2.63 -6.30 7.50
CA CYS A 155 3.94 -6.62 8.05
C CYS A 155 4.47 -7.97 7.55
N MET A 156 3.60 -8.89 7.11
CA MET A 156 4.01 -10.12 6.41
C MET A 156 4.82 -9.82 5.15
N GLY A 157 4.60 -8.64 4.56
CA GLY A 157 5.41 -8.12 3.46
C GLY A 157 6.91 -8.08 3.77
N LEU A 158 7.32 -7.84 5.02
CA LEU A 158 8.73 -7.83 5.40
C LEU A 158 9.37 -9.20 5.18
N SER A 159 8.67 -10.29 5.52
CA SER A 159 9.14 -11.65 5.29
C SER A 159 9.22 -11.98 3.79
N ILE A 160 8.23 -11.55 3.01
CA ILE A 160 8.16 -11.79 1.56
C ILE A 160 9.26 -11.02 0.81
N MET A 161 9.60 -9.82 1.27
CA MET A 161 10.67 -9.00 0.68
C MET A 161 12.08 -9.46 1.11
N SER A 162 12.20 -10.37 2.08
CA SER A 162 13.50 -10.85 2.55
C SER A 162 14.27 -11.55 1.42
N GLN A 163 15.59 -11.39 1.41
CA GLN A 163 16.42 -12.03 0.38
C GLN A 163 16.29 -13.55 0.40
N THR A 164 16.24 -14.13 1.60
CA THR A 164 16.11 -15.57 1.80
C THR A 164 14.82 -16.10 1.16
N HIS A 165 13.70 -15.39 1.35
CA HIS A 165 12.46 -15.75 0.71
C HIS A 165 12.53 -15.57 -0.81
N LEU A 166 12.98 -14.40 -1.29
CA LEU A 166 13.08 -14.11 -2.73
C LEU A 166 13.98 -15.10 -3.47
N HIS A 167 15.05 -15.57 -2.84
CA HIS A 167 15.93 -16.60 -3.37
C HIS A 167 15.23 -17.96 -3.40
N ARG A 168 14.53 -18.32 -2.32
CA ARG A 168 13.79 -19.59 -2.22
C ARG A 168 12.70 -19.73 -3.28
N ILE A 169 12.02 -18.63 -3.62
CA ILE A 169 11.01 -18.61 -4.69
C ILE A 169 11.61 -18.33 -6.09
N GLY A 170 12.94 -18.31 -6.24
CA GLY A 170 13.61 -18.19 -7.54
C GLY A 170 13.53 -16.80 -8.19
N LEU A 171 13.15 -15.75 -7.46
CA LEU A 171 13.13 -14.38 -8.00
C LEU A 171 14.51 -13.73 -8.04
N ILE A 172 15.47 -14.24 -7.27
CA ILE A 172 16.88 -13.83 -7.30
C ILE A 172 17.79 -15.06 -7.27
N ASP A 173 18.89 -15.03 -8.03
CA ASP A 173 19.78 -16.20 -8.20
C ASP A 173 20.70 -16.44 -7.01
N LYS A 174 21.06 -15.36 -6.28
CA LYS A 174 21.95 -15.42 -5.12
C LYS A 174 21.47 -14.43 -4.07
N GLN A 175 21.63 -14.83 -2.81
CA GLN A 175 21.65 -13.88 -1.70
C GLN A 175 22.94 -13.07 -1.84
N ASP A 176 22.84 -11.74 -1.78
CA ASP A 176 24.06 -10.93 -1.81
C ASP A 176 24.35 -10.51 -0.37
N ASP A 177 25.61 -10.64 0.01
CA ASP A 177 26.14 -10.20 1.30
C ASP A 177 26.77 -8.79 1.19
N GLY A 178 26.71 -8.01 2.28
CA GLY A 178 27.42 -6.74 2.44
C GLY A 178 26.56 -5.50 2.77
N ASP A 179 27.13 -4.59 3.57
CA ASP A 179 26.46 -3.41 4.13
C ASP A 179 25.81 -2.49 3.09
N GLU A 180 26.42 -2.36 1.91
CA GLU A 180 25.91 -1.51 0.82
C GLU A 180 24.48 -1.89 0.40
N LYS A 181 24.19 -3.19 0.40
CA LYS A 181 22.88 -3.70 0.00
C LYS A 181 21.86 -3.54 1.10
N ASP A 182 22.26 -3.75 2.34
CA ASP A 182 21.38 -3.57 3.48
C ASP A 182 20.94 -2.11 3.55
N LEU A 183 21.86 -1.16 3.35
CA LEU A 183 21.53 0.26 3.23
C LEU A 183 20.56 0.56 2.08
N ASN A 184 20.79 0.00 0.89
CA ASN A 184 19.84 0.16 -0.24
C ASN A 184 18.46 -0.47 0.06
N SER A 185 18.42 -1.61 0.75
CA SER A 185 17.17 -2.30 1.12
C SER A 185 16.41 -1.58 2.24
N LEU A 186 17.14 -1.02 3.21
CA LEU A 186 16.60 -0.18 4.27
C LEU A 186 16.05 1.13 3.71
N LEU A 187 16.77 1.78 2.80
CA LEU A 187 16.26 2.96 2.09
C LEU A 187 14.97 2.64 1.34
N LEU A 188 14.95 1.52 0.61
CA LEU A 188 13.76 1.08 -0.12
C LEU A 188 12.56 0.85 0.82
N THR A 189 12.81 0.23 1.97
CA THR A 189 11.82 0.03 3.03
C THR A 189 11.35 1.37 3.61
N ALA A 190 12.25 2.32 3.85
CA ALA A 190 11.92 3.65 4.34
C ALA A 190 11.03 4.43 3.36
N LEU A 191 11.28 4.34 2.06
CA LEU A 191 10.44 4.95 1.01
C LEU A 191 9.06 4.29 0.90
N LEU A 192 8.92 3.02 1.29
CA LEU A 192 7.63 2.32 1.32
C LEU A 192 6.82 2.62 2.59
N THR A 193 7.49 2.96 3.69
CA THR A 193 6.90 3.03 5.04
C THR A 193 7.05 4.42 5.67
N VAL A 194 8.26 4.80 6.07
CA VAL A 194 8.58 6.00 6.87
C VAL A 194 8.06 7.28 6.23
N VAL A 195 8.26 7.48 4.93
CA VAL A 195 7.85 8.72 4.24
C VAL A 195 6.33 8.93 4.23
N LYS A 196 5.55 7.86 4.40
CA LYS A 196 4.08 7.92 4.41
C LYS A 196 3.51 8.26 5.79
N ILE A 197 4.25 8.03 6.86
CA ILE A 197 3.81 8.28 8.24
C ILE A 197 3.34 9.74 8.42
N PRO A 198 4.14 10.78 8.09
CA PRO A 198 3.69 12.16 8.25
C PRO A 198 2.47 12.49 7.38
N TYR A 199 2.34 11.88 6.20
CA TYR A 199 1.20 12.07 5.31
C TYR A 199 -0.10 11.50 5.91
N TYR A 200 -0.09 10.27 6.44
CA TYR A 200 -1.28 9.70 7.05
C TYR A 200 -1.63 10.39 8.37
N TYR A 201 -0.63 10.73 9.19
CA TYR A 201 -0.85 11.46 10.43
C TYR A 201 -1.51 12.82 10.19
N MET A 202 -1.01 13.59 9.22
CA MET A 202 -1.57 14.90 8.94
C MET A 202 -2.97 14.84 8.31
N MET A 203 -3.26 13.80 7.52
CA MET A 203 -4.56 13.55 6.93
C MET A 203 -5.63 13.27 8.01
N ASP A 204 -5.34 12.37 8.95
CA ASP A 204 -6.26 12.06 10.06
C ASP A 204 -6.44 13.29 10.97
N LYS A 205 -5.36 14.04 11.24
CA LYS A 205 -5.45 15.27 12.03
C LYS A 205 -6.36 16.31 11.36
N TRP A 206 -6.16 16.56 10.07
CA TRP A 206 -6.99 17.48 9.30
C TRP A 206 -8.48 17.07 9.35
N LEU A 207 -8.76 15.77 9.19
CA LEU A 207 -10.13 15.26 9.25
C LEU A 207 -10.76 15.48 10.62
N TRP A 208 -10.02 15.25 11.71
CA TRP A 208 -10.51 15.52 13.07
C TRP A 208 -10.82 16.98 13.32
N ASP A 209 -9.97 17.89 12.87
CA ASP A 209 -10.19 19.34 13.06
C ASP A 209 -11.45 19.82 12.30
N ILE A 210 -11.79 19.20 11.18
CA ILE A 210 -13.04 19.49 10.44
C ILE A 210 -14.26 18.84 11.10
N LEU A 211 -14.16 17.57 11.51
CA LEU A 211 -15.27 16.84 12.12
C LEU A 211 -15.65 17.41 13.50
N SER A 212 -14.69 17.98 14.23
CA SER A 212 -14.92 18.68 15.50
C SER A 212 -15.52 20.08 15.32
N GLY A 213 -15.41 20.66 14.12
CA GLY A 213 -15.84 22.03 13.83
C GLY A 213 -14.79 23.09 14.19
N ASP A 214 -13.57 22.69 14.53
CA ASP A 214 -12.45 23.61 14.82
C ASP A 214 -12.03 24.41 13.56
N VAL A 215 -12.31 23.89 12.37
CA VAL A 215 -12.00 24.53 11.07
C VAL A 215 -13.27 24.64 10.22
N SER A 216 -13.61 25.87 9.84
CA SER A 216 -14.72 26.16 8.94
C SER A 216 -14.44 25.72 7.49
N GLU A 217 -15.51 25.45 6.73
CA GLU A 217 -15.45 25.04 5.32
C GLU A 217 -14.65 26.02 4.45
N GLU A 218 -14.74 27.32 4.75
CA GLU A 218 -13.99 28.40 4.09
C GLU A 218 -12.46 28.32 4.27
N HIS A 219 -11.96 27.39 5.09
CA HIS A 219 -10.54 27.22 5.40
C HIS A 219 -10.03 25.80 5.21
N TRP A 220 -10.84 24.90 4.64
CA TRP A 220 -10.48 23.49 4.49
C TRP A 220 -9.21 23.29 3.68
N ASN A 221 -9.07 23.96 2.53
CA ASN A 221 -7.95 23.72 1.63
C ASN A 221 -6.68 24.42 2.13
N CYS A 222 -6.79 25.63 2.67
CA CYS A 222 -5.67 26.31 3.34
C CYS A 222 -5.16 25.47 4.51
N HIS A 223 -6.06 24.97 5.37
CA HIS A 223 -5.69 24.15 6.52
C HIS A 223 -5.00 22.83 6.11
N TRP A 224 -5.47 22.20 5.02
CA TRP A 224 -4.80 21.05 4.43
C TRP A 224 -3.35 21.36 4.07
N TRP A 225 -3.10 22.45 3.36
CA TRP A 225 -1.74 22.84 2.95
C TRP A 225 -0.86 23.33 4.10
N GLN A 226 -1.43 23.90 5.16
CA GLN A 226 -0.72 24.21 6.40
C GLN A 226 -0.13 22.94 7.01
N TYR A 227 -0.90 21.86 7.12
CA TYR A 227 -0.41 20.59 7.65
C TYR A 227 0.52 19.84 6.71
N ARG A 228 0.24 19.83 5.41
CA ARG A 228 1.17 19.32 4.40
C ARG A 228 2.55 19.98 4.52
N THR A 229 2.57 21.30 4.73
CA THR A 229 3.82 22.06 4.83
C THR A 229 4.52 21.82 6.16
N SER A 230 3.80 21.94 7.28
CA SER A 230 4.39 21.88 8.63
C SER A 230 4.76 20.47 9.09
N ILE A 231 3.99 19.45 8.70
CA ILE A 231 4.17 18.06 9.15
C ILE A 231 4.93 17.24 8.10
N GLN A 232 4.52 17.31 6.83
CA GLN A 232 5.14 16.52 5.77
C GLN A 232 6.35 17.22 5.13
N GLY A 233 6.45 18.55 5.27
CA GLY A 233 7.47 19.33 4.57
C GLY A 233 7.19 19.44 3.06
N VAL A 234 5.92 19.42 2.66
CA VAL A 234 5.49 19.43 1.25
C VAL A 234 4.58 20.63 0.96
N LYS A 235 4.83 21.32 -0.16
CA LYS A 235 4.07 22.50 -0.61
C LYS A 235 3.30 22.23 -1.91
N PRO A 236 2.24 23.01 -2.20
CA PRO A 236 1.59 22.92 -3.49
C PRO A 236 2.53 23.44 -4.58
N PRO A 237 2.54 22.84 -5.79
CA PRO A 237 3.38 23.29 -6.89
C PRO A 237 2.87 24.57 -7.56
N VAL A 238 1.60 24.91 -7.34
CA VAL A 238 0.91 26.09 -7.85
C VAL A 238 0.10 26.73 -6.71
N THR A 239 -0.24 28.00 -6.83
CA THR A 239 -1.12 28.67 -5.87
C THR A 239 -2.47 27.97 -5.83
N ARG A 240 -3.00 27.74 -4.62
CA ARG A 240 -4.32 27.17 -4.38
C ARG A 240 -5.21 28.21 -3.73
N THR A 241 -6.51 28.12 -3.98
CA THR A 241 -7.54 28.93 -3.33
C THR A 241 -8.52 28.03 -2.59
N GLU A 242 -9.54 28.58 -1.95
CA GLU A 242 -10.63 27.81 -1.33
C GLU A 242 -11.72 27.43 -2.34
N GLU A 243 -11.59 27.85 -3.61
CA GLU A 243 -12.36 27.25 -4.71
C GLU A 243 -11.85 25.83 -5.03
N ASP A 244 -10.65 25.49 -4.56
CA ASP A 244 -10.04 24.18 -4.68
C ASP A 244 -10.39 23.29 -3.48
N TYR A 245 -10.54 21.99 -3.72
CA TYR A 245 -10.68 20.97 -2.66
C TYR A 245 -9.72 19.81 -2.89
N ASP A 246 -8.44 20.03 -2.61
CA ASP A 246 -7.38 19.05 -2.83
C ASP A 246 -7.57 17.73 -2.06
N PRO A 247 -8.06 17.73 -0.79
CA PRO A 247 -8.38 16.49 -0.09
C PRO A 247 -9.40 15.62 -0.83
N GLY A 248 -10.33 16.23 -1.58
CA GLY A 248 -11.34 15.52 -2.38
C GLY A 248 -10.78 14.76 -3.58
N SER A 249 -9.52 14.98 -3.95
CA SER A 249 -8.85 14.18 -4.99
C SER A 249 -8.30 12.84 -4.48
N ILE A 250 -8.33 12.62 -3.15
CA ILE A 250 -7.79 11.43 -2.49
C ILE A 250 -8.93 10.42 -2.26
N GLN A 251 -8.78 9.21 -2.80
CA GLN A 251 -9.82 8.19 -2.72
C GLN A 251 -10.23 7.86 -1.26
N GLU A 252 -9.25 7.77 -0.36
CA GLU A 252 -9.48 7.49 1.07
C GLU A 252 -10.31 8.59 1.74
N MET A 253 -10.07 9.86 1.39
CA MET A 253 -10.83 10.99 1.92
C MET A 253 -12.27 10.98 1.41
N VAL A 254 -12.45 10.72 0.12
CA VAL A 254 -13.77 10.63 -0.50
C VAL A 254 -14.61 9.51 0.11
N MET A 255 -14.02 8.31 0.30
CA MET A 255 -14.73 7.19 0.92
C MET A 255 -15.13 7.48 2.37
N THR A 256 -14.31 8.24 3.11
CA THR A 256 -14.60 8.60 4.52
C THR A 256 -15.68 9.67 4.63
N HIS A 257 -15.75 10.64 3.69
CA HIS A 257 -16.79 11.67 3.66
C HIS A 257 -18.15 11.15 3.13
N MET A 258 -18.18 10.00 2.45
CA MET A 258 -19.39 9.40 1.91
C MET A 258 -20.14 8.49 2.89
N GLU A 259 -19.58 8.19 4.08
CA GLU A 259 -20.37 7.53 5.12
C GLU A 259 -21.37 8.56 5.70
N PRO A 260 -22.69 8.38 5.49
CA PRO A 260 -23.66 9.32 6.02
C PRO A 260 -23.53 9.34 7.54
N LYS A 261 -23.60 10.53 8.14
CA LYS A 261 -23.82 10.69 9.58
C LYS A 261 -25.01 9.82 9.97
N ILE A 262 -24.75 8.70 10.63
CA ILE A 262 -25.75 7.83 11.27
C ILE A 262 -26.24 8.52 12.53
#